data_AF-A0A0G3UZF9-F1
#
_entry.id   AF-A0A0G3UZF9-F1
#
_cell.length_a   1.000
_cell.length_b   1.000
_cell.length_c   1.000
_cell.angle_alpha   90.00
_cell.angle_beta   90.00
_cell.angle_gamma   90.00
#
_symmetry.space_group_name_H-M   'P 1'
#
loop_
_entity.id
_entity.type
_entity.pdbx_description
1 polymer ?
#
loop_
_entity_poly.entity_id
_entity_poly.type
_entity_poly.pdbx_seq_one_letter_code
_entity_poly.pdbx_strand_id
1 'polypeptide(L)'
;MLSERSLRELTTAFGNSEAGGNRTGGIVVGQVKRISKILSRNDLGLTGSHQAGITVPRNPEFLVIFPKLDPLIKNPEAKVWVIAEEIEYAGHLRFIYYNGKLLGEGTRNEYRLTGVTQLLRGLQAMPGDELHFERRQTQDLHLELIRLSREFEEAKEQEKSPSGWRIIRRENV
;
A
#
# COMPACT_ATOMS: atom_id res chain seq x y z
N MET A 1 1.13 27.67 -13.82
CA MET A 1 2.17 27.88 -12.79
C MET A 1 1.68 27.23 -11.51
N LEU A 2 2.38 26.21 -11.00
CA LEU A 2 2.02 25.58 -9.72
C LEU A 2 2.39 26.54 -8.58
N SER A 3 1.54 26.63 -7.55
CA SER A 3 1.75 27.52 -6.41
C SER A 3 2.92 27.05 -5.54
N GLU A 4 3.61 27.98 -4.88
CA GLU A 4 4.75 27.67 -3.98
C GLU A 4 4.39 26.68 -2.85
N ARG A 5 3.10 26.59 -2.48
CA ARG A 5 2.61 25.58 -1.53
C ARG A 5 2.67 24.16 -2.11
N SER A 6 2.41 23.99 -3.41
CA SER A 6 2.47 22.67 -4.08
C SER A 6 3.91 22.17 -4.21
N LEU A 7 4.88 23.08 -4.35
CA LEU A 7 6.31 22.72 -4.41
C LEU A 7 6.84 22.23 -3.06
N ARG A 8 6.34 22.74 -1.92
CA ARG A 8 6.76 22.29 -0.59
C ARG A 8 6.25 20.89 -0.22
N GLU A 9 5.07 20.50 -0.71
CA GLU A 9 4.57 19.12 -0.56
C GLU A 9 5.39 18.13 -1.38
N LEU A 10 5.89 18.54 -2.55
CA LEU A 10 6.77 17.73 -3.40
C LEU A 10 8.14 17.50 -2.75
N THR A 11 8.76 18.54 -2.16
CA THR A 11 10.08 18.40 -1.51
C THR A 11 10.04 17.53 -0.25
N THR A 12 8.91 17.50 0.47
CA THR A 12 8.77 16.68 1.68
C THR A 12 8.60 15.18 1.35
N ALA A 13 8.09 14.85 0.15
CA ALA A 13 7.91 13.46 -0.29
C ALA A 13 9.20 12.81 -0.85
N PHE A 14 10.22 13.62 -1.21
CA PHE A 14 11.44 13.16 -1.87
C PHE A 14 12.70 13.72 -1.19
N GLY A 15 12.94 13.34 0.07
CA GLY A 15 14.20 13.62 0.75
C GLY A 15 15.35 12.77 0.19
N ASN A 16 16.32 13.41 -0.47
CA ASN A 16 17.65 12.85 -0.75
C ASN A 16 18.47 12.73 0.55
N SER A 17 19.24 11.65 0.64
CA SER A 17 20.19 11.32 1.71
C SER A 17 21.41 12.24 1.69
N GLU A 18 21.90 12.69 2.86
CA GLU A 18 23.27 12.39 3.35
C GLU A 18 23.54 12.83 4.81
N ALA A 19 24.30 11.95 5.49
CA ALA A 19 25.04 12.00 6.76
C ALA A 19 24.85 13.14 7.80
N GLY A 20 24.65 12.74 9.07
CA GLY A 20 24.93 13.57 10.25
C GLY A 20 24.02 13.20 11.42
N GLY A 21 24.55 12.52 12.44
CA GLY A 21 23.76 11.94 13.52
C GLY A 21 23.03 12.95 14.41
N ASN A 22 21.80 12.62 14.80
CA ASN A 22 21.35 12.81 16.16
C ASN A 22 20.19 11.87 16.53
N ARG A 23 20.16 11.48 17.81
CA ARG A 23 19.26 10.47 18.37
C ARG A 23 17.88 11.08 18.63
N THR A 24 16.95 10.82 17.74
CA THR A 24 15.51 10.81 18.02
C THR A 24 14.94 9.60 17.30
N GLY A 25 13.99 8.89 17.93
CA GLY A 25 13.45 7.60 17.49
C GLY A 25 12.71 7.64 16.14
N GLY A 26 13.47 7.85 15.06
CA GLY A 26 13.02 7.88 13.69
C GLY A 26 13.03 6.47 13.12
N ILE A 27 11.90 6.09 12.53
CA ILE A 27 11.76 4.83 11.82
C ILE A 27 12.75 4.86 10.65
N VAL A 28 13.71 3.93 10.66
CA VAL A 28 14.66 3.77 9.57
C VAL A 28 13.89 3.24 8.38
N VAL A 29 13.68 4.09 7.37
CA VAL A 29 12.93 3.82 6.12
C VAL A 29 13.45 2.58 5.37
N GLY A 30 14.62 2.03 5.73
CA GLY A 30 15.15 0.76 5.24
C GLY A 30 14.71 -0.52 5.97
N GLN A 31 13.88 -0.44 7.02
CA GLN A 31 13.47 -1.62 7.81
C GLN A 31 12.04 -2.09 7.61
N VAL A 32 11.18 -1.29 6.96
CA VAL A 32 9.80 -1.72 6.67
C VAL A 32 9.81 -2.73 5.52
N LYS A 33 9.86 -4.01 5.89
CA LYS A 33 9.73 -5.13 4.95
C LYS A 33 8.30 -5.62 4.79
N ARG A 34 7.42 -5.28 5.73
CA ARG A 34 6.09 -5.87 5.80
C ARG A 34 5.02 -4.85 6.23
N ILE A 35 3.94 -4.81 5.46
CA ILE A 35 2.73 -4.06 5.81
C ILE A 35 1.53 -4.99 5.64
N SER A 36 0.38 -4.58 6.15
CA SER A 36 -0.84 -5.35 6.00
C SER A 36 -2.05 -4.47 5.74
N LYS A 37 -3.07 -5.06 5.11
CA LYS A 37 -4.36 -4.44 4.82
C LYS A 37 -5.49 -5.35 5.27
N ILE A 38 -6.33 -4.87 6.18
CA ILE A 38 -7.65 -5.46 6.44
C ILE A 38 -8.53 -5.22 5.21
N LEU A 39 -8.98 -6.27 4.57
CA LEU A 39 -9.73 -6.21 3.32
C LEU A 39 -11.16 -5.72 3.57
N SER A 40 -11.53 -4.65 2.90
CA SER A 40 -12.91 -4.16 2.87
C SER A 40 -13.70 -4.84 1.76
N ARG A 41 -15.03 -4.70 1.81
CA ARG A 41 -15.91 -5.10 0.70
C ARG A 41 -15.52 -4.43 -0.63
N ASN A 42 -15.03 -3.19 -0.60
CA ASN A 42 -14.64 -2.47 -1.81
C ASN A 42 -13.33 -3.02 -2.40
N ASP A 43 -12.36 -3.36 -1.54
CA ASP A 43 -11.10 -3.98 -1.95
C ASP A 43 -11.35 -5.29 -2.72
N LEU A 44 -12.37 -6.04 -2.29
CA LEU A 44 -12.82 -7.29 -2.88
C LEU A 44 -13.75 -7.11 -4.11
N GLY A 45 -14.10 -5.86 -4.46
CA GLY A 45 -15.01 -5.57 -5.57
C GLY A 45 -16.47 -5.96 -5.32
N LEU A 46 -16.86 -6.18 -4.07
CA LEU A 46 -18.21 -6.63 -3.67
C LEU A 46 -19.24 -5.50 -3.55
N THR A 47 -18.82 -4.26 -3.79
CA THR A 47 -19.68 -3.07 -3.72
C THR A 47 -20.25 -2.66 -5.08
N GLY A 48 -19.83 -3.32 -6.18
CA GLY A 48 -20.22 -2.93 -7.54
C GLY A 48 -19.65 -1.57 -7.99
N SER A 49 -18.74 -0.98 -7.20
CA SER A 49 -18.12 0.30 -7.55
C SER A 49 -17.16 0.11 -8.74
N HIS A 50 -17.13 1.09 -9.65
CA HIS A 50 -16.18 1.10 -10.78
C HIS A 50 -14.70 1.26 -10.34
N GLN A 51 -14.43 1.41 -9.05
CA GLN A 51 -13.09 1.62 -8.50
C GLN A 51 -12.54 0.35 -7.85
N ALA A 52 -12.64 -0.79 -8.53
CA ALA A 52 -12.06 -2.04 -8.05
C ALA A 52 -10.53 -1.90 -7.87
N GLY A 53 -10.03 -2.29 -6.70
CA GLY A 53 -8.62 -2.21 -6.33
C GLY A 53 -8.42 -1.76 -4.89
N ILE A 54 -7.28 -2.15 -4.32
CA ILE A 54 -6.91 -1.81 -2.95
C ILE A 54 -6.34 -0.39 -2.94
N THR A 55 -6.95 0.52 -2.18
CA THR A 55 -6.39 1.87 -1.97
C THR A 55 -5.16 1.76 -1.06
N VAL A 56 -4.04 2.33 -1.47
CA VAL A 56 -2.79 2.36 -0.70
C VAL A 56 -2.60 3.76 -0.08
N PRO A 57 -2.21 3.90 1.20
CA PRO A 57 -2.03 5.20 1.82
C PRO A 57 -0.88 5.97 1.18
N ARG A 58 -1.00 7.29 1.14
CA ARG A 58 0.07 8.19 0.64
C ARG A 58 1.23 8.36 1.63
N ASN A 59 1.13 7.80 2.85
CA ASN A 59 2.21 7.87 3.83
C ASN A 59 3.43 7.09 3.27
N PRO A 60 4.62 7.74 3.17
CA PRO A 60 5.85 7.13 2.66
C PRO A 60 6.21 5.78 3.27
N GLU A 61 5.85 5.52 4.52
CA GLU A 61 6.11 4.25 5.20
C GLU A 61 5.41 3.05 4.54
N PHE A 62 4.25 3.26 3.92
CA PHE A 62 3.56 2.22 3.14
C PHE A 62 4.06 2.17 1.70
N LEU A 63 4.43 3.33 1.13
CA LEU A 63 4.87 3.43 -0.26
C LEU A 63 6.25 2.79 -0.49
N VAL A 64 7.09 2.69 0.54
CA VAL A 64 8.46 2.18 0.43
C VAL A 64 8.56 0.75 -0.14
N ILE A 65 7.51 -0.06 -0.02
CA ILE A 65 7.52 -1.43 -0.56
C ILE A 65 7.15 -1.49 -2.05
N PHE A 66 6.53 -0.44 -2.59
CA PHE A 66 6.07 -0.36 -3.97
C PHE A 66 7.11 0.38 -4.84
N PRO A 67 7.06 0.20 -6.18
CA PRO A 67 7.86 1.00 -7.09
C PRO A 67 7.59 2.51 -6.92
N LYS A 68 8.63 3.33 -7.02
CA LYS A 68 8.48 4.79 -7.06
C LYS A 68 7.77 5.19 -8.35
N LEU A 69 6.81 6.11 -8.23
CA LEU A 69 6.08 6.68 -9.35
C LEU A 69 6.39 8.19 -9.41
N ASP A 70 6.59 8.72 -10.62
CA ASP A 70 6.80 10.15 -10.82
C ASP A 70 5.47 10.90 -10.77
N PRO A 71 5.22 11.72 -9.72
CA PRO A 71 3.94 12.39 -9.54
C PRO A 71 3.69 13.53 -10.55
N LEU A 72 4.69 13.91 -11.35
CA LEU A 72 4.55 14.93 -12.40
C LEU A 72 3.98 14.35 -13.70
N ILE A 73 4.03 13.04 -13.88
CA ILE A 73 3.39 12.35 -15.00
C ILE A 73 1.92 12.12 -14.63
N LYS A 74 0.98 12.24 -15.57
CA LYS A 74 -0.44 11.96 -15.30
C LYS A 74 -0.68 10.46 -15.09
N ASN A 75 -1.31 10.13 -13.97
CA ASN A 75 -1.68 8.77 -13.58
C ASN A 75 -0.52 7.76 -13.75
N PRO A 76 0.68 8.02 -13.19
CA PRO A 76 1.84 7.16 -13.40
C PRO A 76 1.54 5.78 -12.83
N GLU A 77 2.04 4.74 -13.49
CA GLU A 77 1.85 3.36 -13.06
C GLU A 77 3.11 2.53 -13.22
N ALA A 78 3.19 1.45 -12.45
CA ALA A 78 4.20 0.43 -12.55
C ALA A 78 3.58 -0.96 -12.35
N LYS A 79 4.17 -1.96 -13.02
CA LYS A 79 3.84 -3.36 -12.73
C LYS A 79 4.57 -3.79 -11.46
N VAL A 80 3.87 -4.54 -10.62
CA VAL A 80 4.40 -5.14 -9.40
C VAL A 80 4.30 -6.65 -9.54
N TRP A 81 5.44 -7.34 -9.55
CA TRP A 81 5.46 -8.80 -9.52
C TRP A 81 5.06 -9.26 -8.12
N VAL A 82 4.06 -10.13 -8.04
CA VAL A 82 3.58 -10.67 -6.77
C VAL A 82 3.52 -12.19 -6.80
N ILE A 83 3.76 -12.78 -5.62
CA ILE A 83 3.74 -14.21 -5.40
C ILE A 83 2.80 -14.48 -4.22
N ALA A 84 1.84 -15.39 -4.39
CA ALA A 84 1.02 -15.92 -3.31
C ALA A 84 1.11 -17.45 -3.31
N GLU A 85 1.92 -17.97 -2.38
CA GLU A 85 2.30 -19.39 -2.31
C GLU A 85 1.09 -20.29 -2.02
N GLU A 86 0.12 -19.83 -1.20
CA GLU A 86 -1.10 -20.59 -0.83
C GLU A 86 -1.91 -21.07 -2.04
N ILE A 87 -1.86 -20.34 -3.14
CA ILE A 87 -2.65 -20.61 -4.36
C ILE A 87 -1.79 -20.78 -5.60
N GLU A 88 -0.49 -21.00 -5.42
CA GLU A 88 0.52 -21.12 -6.50
C GLU A 88 0.43 -19.98 -7.53
N TYR A 89 0.10 -18.77 -7.08
CA TYR A 89 -0.07 -17.61 -7.95
C TYR A 89 1.25 -16.84 -8.07
N ALA A 90 1.66 -16.57 -9.30
CA ALA A 90 2.71 -15.61 -9.63
C ALA A 90 2.27 -14.75 -10.82
N GLY A 91 2.29 -13.43 -10.66
CA GLY A 91 1.75 -12.54 -11.68
C GLY A 91 2.03 -11.06 -11.42
N HIS A 92 1.62 -10.23 -12.38
CA HIS A 92 1.75 -8.78 -12.25
C HIS A 92 0.44 -8.15 -11.78
N LEU A 93 0.52 -7.35 -10.71
CA LEU A 93 -0.47 -6.35 -10.36
C LEU A 93 -0.06 -4.98 -10.93
N ARG A 94 -0.99 -4.02 -10.94
CA ARG A 94 -0.68 -2.63 -11.34
C ARG A 94 -0.76 -1.71 -10.15
N PHE A 95 0.33 -1.03 -9.85
CA PHE A 95 0.38 0.06 -8.89
C PHE A 95 0.27 1.39 -9.63
N ILE A 96 -0.77 2.17 -9.34
CA ILE A 96 -1.10 3.41 -10.06
C ILE A 96 -1.33 4.54 -9.07
N TYR A 97 -0.86 5.74 -9.40
CA TYR A 97 -1.17 6.95 -8.65
C TYR A 97 -2.20 7.80 -9.38
N TYR A 98 -3.46 7.77 -8.97
CA TYR A 98 -4.45 8.71 -9.51
C TYR A 98 -4.20 10.11 -8.94
N ASN A 99 -3.43 10.92 -9.67
CA ASN A 99 -2.92 12.23 -9.26
C ASN A 99 -3.60 13.41 -9.95
N GLY A 100 -4.78 13.22 -10.55
CA GLY A 100 -5.50 14.28 -11.26
C GLY A 100 -5.70 15.56 -10.45
N LYS A 101 -5.92 15.46 -9.12
CA LYS A 101 -6.02 16.64 -8.24
C LYS A 101 -4.71 17.41 -8.13
N LEU A 102 -3.56 16.72 -8.13
CA LEU A 102 -2.24 17.36 -8.06
C LEU A 102 -1.95 18.17 -9.34
N LEU A 103 -2.38 17.64 -10.49
CA LEU A 103 -2.18 18.25 -11.81
C LEU A 103 -3.27 19.26 -12.20
N GLY A 104 -4.33 19.41 -11.40
CA GLY A 104 -5.47 20.26 -11.73
C GLY A 104 -6.42 19.69 -12.79
N GLU A 105 -6.35 18.38 -13.07
CA GLU A 105 -7.10 17.69 -14.13
C GLU A 105 -8.16 16.72 -13.58
N GLY A 106 -8.47 16.75 -12.27
CA GLY A 106 -9.48 15.90 -11.67
C GLY A 106 -9.57 16.00 -10.14
N THR A 107 -10.36 15.13 -9.51
CA THR A 107 -10.61 15.14 -8.05
C THR A 107 -9.77 14.13 -7.28
N ARG A 108 -9.17 13.14 -7.96
CA ARG A 108 -8.46 12.03 -7.31
C ARG A 108 -7.04 12.41 -6.89
N ASN A 109 -6.64 11.88 -5.73
CA ASN A 109 -5.29 11.99 -5.19
C ASN A 109 -4.99 10.76 -4.31
N GLU A 110 -4.86 9.59 -4.93
CA GLU A 110 -4.76 8.31 -4.23
C GLU A 110 -3.94 7.29 -5.01
N TYR A 111 -3.19 6.45 -4.28
CA TYR A 111 -2.54 5.28 -4.86
C TYR A 111 -3.48 4.09 -4.83
N ARG A 112 -3.39 3.22 -5.84
CA ARG A 112 -4.12 1.95 -5.87
C ARG A 112 -3.27 0.82 -6.37
N LEU A 113 -3.52 -0.35 -5.79
CA LEU A 113 -3.11 -1.64 -6.34
C LEU A 113 -4.32 -2.28 -7.04
N THR A 114 -4.23 -2.40 -8.36
CA THR A 114 -5.30 -2.91 -9.22
C THR A 114 -4.88 -4.24 -9.88
N GLY A 115 -5.85 -4.96 -10.46
CA GLY A 115 -5.64 -6.32 -10.95
C GLY A 115 -5.72 -7.39 -9.84
N VAL A 116 -6.10 -7.00 -8.61
CA VAL A 116 -6.13 -7.87 -7.42
C VAL A 116 -7.26 -8.89 -7.43
N THR A 117 -8.26 -8.76 -8.31
CA THR A 117 -9.49 -9.56 -8.25
C THR A 117 -9.25 -11.06 -8.42
N GLN A 118 -8.42 -11.47 -9.39
CA GLN A 118 -8.12 -12.89 -9.60
C GLN A 118 -7.37 -13.48 -8.40
N LEU A 119 -6.37 -12.75 -7.90
CA LEU A 119 -5.60 -13.11 -6.71
C LEU A 119 -6.52 -13.29 -5.49
N LEU A 120 -7.32 -12.28 -5.14
CA LEU A 120 -8.18 -12.30 -3.96
C LEU A 120 -9.28 -13.37 -4.06
N ARG A 121 -9.80 -13.64 -5.27
CA ARG A 121 -10.73 -14.75 -5.50
C ARG A 121 -10.06 -16.11 -5.32
N GLY A 122 -8.84 -16.27 -5.84
CA GLY A 122 -8.05 -17.50 -5.66
C GLY A 122 -7.80 -17.80 -4.17
N LEU A 123 -7.46 -16.76 -3.40
CA LEU A 123 -7.28 -16.83 -1.95
C LEU A 123 -8.60 -17.02 -1.17
N GLN A 124 -9.75 -16.97 -1.84
CA GLN A 124 -11.08 -16.99 -1.21
C GLN A 124 -11.24 -15.92 -0.12
N ALA A 125 -10.63 -14.74 -0.33
CA ALA A 125 -10.57 -13.69 0.67
C ALA A 125 -11.97 -13.11 0.97
N MET A 126 -12.24 -12.88 2.25
CA MET A 126 -13.48 -12.31 2.77
C MET A 126 -13.25 -10.92 3.39
N PRO A 127 -14.29 -10.08 3.50
CA PRO A 127 -14.18 -8.84 4.26
C PRO A 127 -13.76 -9.13 5.69
N GLY A 128 -12.76 -8.40 6.21
CA GLY A 128 -12.19 -8.62 7.53
C GLY A 128 -10.87 -9.40 7.52
N ASP A 129 -10.63 -10.23 6.50
CA ASP A 129 -9.33 -10.89 6.34
C ASP A 129 -8.20 -9.87 6.16
N GLU A 130 -6.99 -10.26 6.56
CA GLU A 130 -5.83 -9.39 6.49
C GLU A 130 -4.84 -9.87 5.43
N LEU A 131 -4.61 -9.06 4.40
CA LEU A 131 -3.61 -9.34 3.38
C LEU A 131 -2.27 -8.74 3.81
N HIS A 132 -1.27 -9.59 4.01
CA HIS A 132 0.10 -9.20 4.30
C HIS A 132 0.90 -9.04 3.02
N PHE A 133 1.68 -7.97 2.95
CA PHE A 133 2.59 -7.67 1.85
C PHE A 133 4.01 -7.68 2.40
N GLU A 134 4.85 -8.60 1.94
CA GLU A 134 6.26 -8.69 2.33
C GLU A 134 7.19 -8.49 1.12
N ARG A 135 8.07 -7.49 1.20
CA ARG A 135 9.12 -7.27 0.22
C ARG A 135 10.35 -8.11 0.58
N ARG A 136 10.54 -9.24 -0.11
CA ARG A 136 11.67 -10.16 0.13
C ARG A 136 12.91 -9.82 -0.71
N GLN A 137 12.71 -9.48 -1.98
CA GLN A 137 13.77 -9.07 -2.91
C GLN A 137 13.47 -7.68 -3.49
N THR A 138 14.36 -7.15 -4.33
CA THR A 138 14.27 -5.78 -4.87
C THR A 138 13.03 -5.54 -5.73
N GLN A 139 12.36 -6.56 -6.25
CA GLN A 139 11.20 -6.40 -7.14
C GLN A 139 9.98 -7.28 -6.79
N ASP A 140 10.13 -8.24 -5.88
CA ASP A 140 9.08 -9.23 -5.62
C ASP A 140 8.33 -8.93 -4.32
N LEU A 141 7.00 -8.98 -4.41
CA LEU A 141 6.11 -8.81 -3.27
C LEU A 141 5.39 -10.13 -2.95
N HIS A 142 5.72 -10.71 -1.81
CA HIS A 142 5.05 -11.91 -1.32
C HIS A 142 3.78 -11.53 -0.58
N LEU A 143 2.70 -12.22 -0.90
CA LEU A 143 1.38 -12.00 -0.36
C LEU A 143 0.93 -13.21 0.45
N GLU A 144 0.40 -12.93 1.64
CA GLU A 144 -0.12 -13.95 2.56
C GLU A 144 -1.46 -13.47 3.10
N LEU A 145 -2.49 -14.31 3.03
CA LEU A 145 -3.80 -14.01 3.59
C LEU A 145 -3.87 -14.56 5.02
N ILE A 146 -4.12 -13.70 5.99
CA ILE A 146 -4.37 -14.07 7.38
C ILE A 146 -5.87 -13.97 7.63
N ARG A 147 -6.50 -15.12 7.93
CA ARG A 147 -7.89 -15.18 8.35
C ARG A 147 -7.97 -14.83 9.83
N LEU A 148 -8.63 -13.72 10.16
CA LEU A 148 -8.82 -13.35 11.56
C LEU A 148 -9.96 -14.20 12.13
N SER A 149 -9.73 -14.83 13.29
CA SER A 149 -10.85 -15.46 14.02
C SER A 149 -11.74 -14.37 14.61
N ARG A 150 -13.01 -14.70 14.88
CA ARG A 150 -13.98 -13.74 15.45
C ARG A 150 -13.51 -13.17 16.78
N GLU A 151 -12.80 -13.96 17.59
CA GLU A 151 -12.22 -13.50 18.85
C GLU A 151 -11.10 -12.45 18.66
N PHE A 152 -10.37 -12.52 17.54
CA PHE A 152 -9.35 -11.51 17.17
C PHE A 152 -9.96 -10.24 16.55
N GLU A 153 -11.15 -10.31 15.94
CA GLU A 153 -11.83 -9.13 15.40
C GLU A 153 -12.23 -8.14 16.49
N GLU A 154 -12.77 -8.64 17.61
CA GLU A 154 -13.21 -7.81 18.75
C GLU A 154 -12.03 -7.09 19.41
N ALA A 155 -10.88 -7.76 19.55
CA ALA A 155 -9.65 -7.17 20.08
C ALA A 155 -9.06 -6.09 19.16
N LYS A 156 -9.18 -6.26 17.83
CA LYS A 156 -8.67 -5.29 16.85
C LYS A 156 -9.57 -4.10 16.59
N GLU A 157 -10.86 -4.15 16.93
CA GLU A 157 -11.80 -3.03 16.80
C GLU A 157 -11.25 -1.75 17.46
N GLN A 158 -10.46 -1.90 18.53
CA GLN A 158 -9.85 -0.80 19.30
C GLN A 158 -8.57 -0.22 18.66
N GLU A 159 -7.96 -0.90 17.67
CA GLU A 159 -6.72 -0.50 16.98
C GLU A 159 -6.92 -0.15 15.48
N LYS A 160 -8.18 -0.09 15.00
CA LYS A 160 -8.47 0.10 13.57
C LYS A 160 -7.96 1.46 13.05
N SER A 161 -6.92 1.40 12.23
CA SER A 161 -6.58 2.48 11.28
C SER A 161 -7.77 2.72 10.34
N PRO A 162 -8.21 3.97 10.10
CA PRO A 162 -9.35 4.27 9.22
C PRO A 162 -9.22 3.70 7.80
N SER A 163 -7.98 3.45 7.37
CA SER A 163 -7.68 2.90 6.03
C SER A 163 -7.56 1.37 6.01
N GLY A 164 -7.56 0.71 7.17
CA GLY A 164 -7.29 -0.72 7.33
C GLY A 164 -5.82 -1.12 7.15
N TRP A 165 -4.91 -0.16 6.96
CA TRP A 165 -3.48 -0.42 6.77
C TRP A 165 -2.68 -0.37 8.06
N ARG A 166 -1.70 -1.28 8.21
CA ARG A 166 -0.78 -1.35 9.35
C ARG A 166 0.64 -1.69 8.89
N ILE A 167 1.63 -1.20 9.63
CA ILE A 167 3.04 -1.59 9.44
C ILE A 167 3.33 -2.75 10.37
N ILE A 168 3.88 -3.85 9.84
CA ILE A 168 4.28 -5.00 10.65
C ILE A 168 5.76 -4.81 10.97
N ARG A 169 6.05 -4.33 12.18
CA ARG A 169 7.42 -4.23 12.69
C ARG A 169 7.84 -5.64 13.14
N ARG A 170 9.00 -6.13 12.70
CA ARG A 170 9.61 -7.29 13.37
C ARG A 170 10.02 -6.81 14.76
N GLU A 171 9.48 -7.42 15.80
CA GLU A 171 10.04 -7.24 17.14
C GLU A 171 11.46 -7.81 17.12
N ASN A 172 12.42 -7.00 17.56
CA ASN A 172 13.78 -7.49 17.78
C ASN A 172 13.70 -8.44 18.98
N VAL A 173 13.88 -9.74 18.72
CA VAL A 173 14.15 -10.75 19.75
C VAL A 173 15.56 -10.52 20.29
#